data_AF-A0A820JJ32-F1
#
_entry.id   AF-A0A820JJ32-F1
#
_cell.length_a   1.000
_cell.length_b   1.000
_cell.length_c   1.000
_cell.angle_alpha   90.00
_cell.angle_beta   90.00
_cell.angle_gamma   90.00
#
_symmetry.space_group_name_H-M   'P 1'
#
loop_
_entity.id
_entity.type
_entity.pdbx_description
1 polymer ?
#
loop_
_entity_poly.entity_id
_entity_poly.type
_entity_poly.pdbx_seq_one_letter_code
_entity_poly.pdbx_strand_id
1 'polypeptide(L)'
;ACTTKIAIGWTIGGDRIFEFSDVAGYPVGGDSSVKYYMIQMHYDNPKQSSNRRDSSGLRFYLSNELRQHDLGYLVFGTDISFLSLVIPPRVDRFVVDSYCPSTATRRFPETGITVLSALPHTHLQGHSMWTKLIRNNTAVQYLFNAEAYDFNYQFANRFPKGIQVYPGDEFATRCVYNTINKGEITLVLTSYWYLR
;
A
#
# COMPACT_ATOMS: atom_id res chain seq x y z
N ALA A 1 0.48 -4.79 21.54
CA ALA A 1 0.45 -5.62 20.32
C ALA A 1 1.67 -5.26 19.47
N CYS A 2 2.50 -6.22 19.08
CA CYS A 2 3.59 -5.98 18.13
C CYS A 2 2.98 -5.80 16.74
N THR A 3 2.77 -4.55 16.32
CA THR A 3 2.35 -4.24 14.96
C THR A 3 3.58 -4.15 14.07
N THR A 4 3.65 -5.01 13.05
CA THR A 4 4.65 -4.89 11.99
C THR A 4 4.37 -3.60 11.21
N LYS A 5 5.38 -2.74 11.11
CA LYS A 5 5.31 -1.51 10.31
C LYS A 5 5.97 -1.77 8.96
N ILE A 6 5.30 -1.40 7.88
CA ILE A 6 5.89 -1.41 6.55
C ILE A 6 6.94 -0.30 6.53
N ALA A 7 8.20 -0.64 6.22
CA ALA A 7 9.26 0.35 6.01
C ALA A 7 9.44 0.68 4.53
N ILE A 8 9.30 -0.33 3.68
CA ILE A 8 9.37 -0.23 2.23
C ILE A 8 8.65 -1.42 1.61
N GLY A 9 8.00 -1.20 0.48
CA GLY A 9 7.45 -2.25 -0.37
C GLY A 9 8.07 -2.15 -1.76
N TRP A 10 8.36 -3.29 -2.36
CA TRP A 10 8.74 -3.38 -3.77
C TRP A 10 7.82 -4.37 -4.48
N THR A 11 7.42 -4.03 -5.69
CA THR A 11 6.44 -4.76 -6.50
C THR A 11 6.99 -4.95 -7.91
N ILE A 12 6.45 -5.94 -8.62
CA ILE A 12 6.78 -6.17 -10.02
C ILE A 12 6.46 -4.93 -10.87
N GLY A 13 7.39 -4.55 -11.75
CA GLY A 13 7.32 -3.35 -12.59
C GLY A 13 7.41 -2.02 -11.84
N GLY A 14 7.61 -2.05 -10.52
CA GLY A 14 7.87 -0.86 -9.72
C GLY A 14 9.30 -0.34 -9.87
N ASP A 15 9.53 0.86 -9.36
CA ASP A 15 10.86 1.49 -9.37
C ASP A 15 11.90 0.62 -8.66
N ARG A 16 13.09 0.53 -9.25
CA ARG A 16 14.24 -0.20 -8.65
C ARG A 16 14.88 0.58 -7.50
N ILE A 17 14.68 1.90 -7.46
CA ILE A 17 15.22 2.80 -6.46
C ILE A 17 14.07 3.64 -5.92
N PHE A 18 13.85 3.51 -4.61
CA PHE A 18 12.94 4.36 -3.88
C PHE A 18 13.75 5.40 -3.13
N GLU A 19 13.62 6.66 -3.53
CA GLU A 19 14.29 7.79 -2.88
C GLU A 19 13.27 8.49 -1.98
N PHE A 20 13.59 8.59 -0.68
CA PHE A 20 12.83 9.44 0.21
C PHE A 20 13.07 10.91 -0.12
N SER A 21 12.06 11.74 0.11
CA SER A 21 12.21 13.19 0.00
C SER A 21 13.28 13.69 0.96
N ASP A 22 13.98 14.74 0.56
CA ASP A 22 14.97 15.46 1.36
C ASP A 22 14.44 15.99 2.71
N VAL A 23 13.13 16.17 2.86
CA VAL A 23 12.52 16.64 4.12
C VAL A 23 12.11 15.52 5.09
N ALA A 24 12.10 14.25 4.66
CA ALA A 24 11.61 13.15 5.49
C ALA A 24 12.45 11.87 5.40
N GLY A 25 12.59 11.15 6.51
CA GLY A 25 13.33 9.88 6.58
C GLY A 25 12.58 8.83 7.39
N TYR A 26 12.78 7.55 7.10
CA TYR A 26 12.17 6.47 7.89
C TYR A 26 13.03 6.19 9.15
N PRO A 27 12.51 6.41 10.37
CA PRO A 27 13.31 6.34 11.59
C PRO A 27 13.63 4.88 12.00
N VAL A 28 14.91 4.55 12.18
CA VAL A 28 15.38 3.23 12.61
C VAL A 28 16.51 3.32 13.64
N GLY A 29 16.54 2.39 14.59
CA GLY A 29 17.57 2.32 15.64
C GLY A 29 17.38 3.38 16.74
N GLY A 30 18.45 3.69 17.49
CA GLY A 30 18.45 4.75 18.52
C GLY A 30 17.28 4.65 19.49
N ASP A 31 16.50 5.72 19.61
CA ASP A 31 15.26 5.78 20.40
C ASP A 31 13.99 5.41 19.60
N SER A 32 14.12 5.13 18.29
CA SER A 32 12.98 4.70 17.45
C SER A 32 12.39 3.38 17.95
N SER A 33 11.07 3.24 17.83
CA SER A 33 10.38 1.96 18.03
C SER A 33 10.83 0.85 17.07
N VAL A 34 11.50 1.20 15.95
CA VAL A 34 11.96 0.24 14.94
C VAL A 34 13.41 -0.15 15.23
N LYS A 35 13.63 -1.38 15.72
CA LYS A 35 14.97 -1.90 16.04
C LYS A 35 15.51 -2.89 15.00
N TYR A 36 14.61 -3.54 14.26
CA TYR A 36 14.96 -4.59 13.30
C TYR A 36 14.16 -4.41 12.02
N TYR A 37 14.74 -4.83 10.91
CA TYR A 37 14.02 -5.04 9.66
C TYR A 37 13.73 -6.53 9.49
N MET A 38 12.51 -6.83 9.06
CA MET A 38 12.12 -8.15 8.60
C MET A 38 11.83 -8.02 7.10
N ILE A 39 12.52 -8.80 6.29
CA ILE A 39 12.21 -8.91 4.87
C ILE A 39 11.19 -10.02 4.65
N GLN A 40 10.07 -9.67 4.03
CA GLN A 40 9.10 -10.61 3.51
C GLN A 40 9.25 -10.64 2.00
N MET A 41 9.48 -11.83 1.44
CA MET A 41 9.70 -12.00 0.00
C MET A 41 8.69 -12.97 -0.58
N HIS A 42 8.06 -12.56 -1.67
CA HIS A 42 7.04 -13.34 -2.37
C HIS A 42 7.68 -14.04 -3.59
N TYR A 43 7.77 -15.36 -3.54
CA TYR A 43 8.24 -16.17 -4.66
C TYR A 43 7.06 -16.82 -5.39
N ASP A 44 6.88 -16.46 -6.65
CA ASP A 44 6.01 -17.21 -7.55
C ASP A 44 6.84 -18.30 -8.25
N ASN A 45 6.57 -19.57 -7.92
CA ASN A 45 7.29 -20.74 -8.44
C ASN A 45 6.35 -21.67 -9.23
N PRO A 46 5.78 -21.23 -10.37
CA PRO A 46 4.79 -21.99 -11.11
C PRO A 46 5.34 -23.30 -11.68
N LYS A 47 6.66 -23.37 -11.92
CA LYS A 47 7.36 -24.55 -12.43
C LYS A 47 7.75 -25.54 -11.32
N GLN A 48 7.41 -25.26 -10.06
CA GLN A 48 7.77 -26.06 -8.89
C GLN A 48 9.24 -26.48 -8.88
N SER A 49 10.12 -25.56 -9.31
CA SER A 49 11.55 -25.85 -9.39
C SER A 49 12.12 -26.07 -7.99
N SER A 50 12.82 -27.18 -7.80
CA SER A 50 13.53 -27.50 -6.57
C SER A 50 14.98 -27.01 -6.61
N ASN A 51 15.64 -27.03 -5.46
CA ASN A 51 17.08 -26.73 -5.32
C ASN A 51 17.53 -25.35 -5.84
N ARG A 52 16.61 -24.38 -5.88
CA ARG A 52 16.96 -22.99 -6.19
C ARG A 52 17.50 -22.32 -4.93
N ARG A 53 18.68 -21.70 -5.06
CA ARG A 53 19.21 -20.76 -4.08
C ARG A 53 18.93 -19.35 -4.57
N ASP A 54 18.36 -18.54 -3.71
CA ASP A 54 18.14 -17.13 -3.96
C ASP A 54 18.88 -16.29 -2.91
N SER A 55 19.34 -15.12 -3.32
CA SER A 55 19.99 -14.13 -2.46
C SER A 55 19.46 -12.73 -2.75
N SER A 56 18.20 -12.65 -3.19
CA SER A 56 17.52 -11.39 -3.44
C SER A 56 17.26 -10.67 -2.13
N GLY A 57 17.19 -9.34 -2.21
CA GLY A 57 16.98 -8.50 -1.04
C GLY A 57 16.92 -7.03 -1.39
N LEU A 58 16.99 -6.21 -0.34
CA LEU A 58 16.94 -4.75 -0.43
C LEU A 58 18.27 -4.17 0.07
N ARG A 59 18.72 -3.09 -0.57
CA ARG A 59 19.83 -2.28 -0.10
C ARG A 59 19.29 -1.00 0.52
N PHE A 60 19.58 -0.79 1.79
CA PHE A 60 19.23 0.43 2.50
C PHE A 60 20.41 1.38 2.56
N TYR A 61 20.17 2.65 2.28
CA TYR A 61 21.12 3.74 2.46
C TYR A 61 20.67 4.53 3.69
N LEU A 62 21.46 4.49 4.76
CA LEU A 62 21.13 5.09 6.05
C LEU A 62 22.01 6.31 6.30
N SER A 63 21.47 7.28 7.04
CA SER A 63 22.21 8.44 7.55
C SER A 63 22.03 8.53 9.07
N ASN A 64 23.06 9.01 9.75
CA ASN A 64 22.98 9.37 11.17
C ASN A 64 22.44 10.80 11.37
N GLU A 65 22.33 11.58 10.29
CA GLU A 65 21.72 12.91 10.32
C GLU A 65 20.20 12.78 10.15
N LEU A 66 19.46 13.22 11.16
CA LEU A 66 18.00 13.17 11.16
C LEU A 66 17.44 14.16 10.13
N ARG A 67 16.40 13.72 9.42
CA ARG A 67 15.58 14.58 8.57
C ARG A 67 14.61 15.39 9.42
N GLN A 68 14.01 16.43 8.83
CA GLN A 68 13.06 17.29 9.53
C GLN A 68 11.81 16.53 9.99
N HIS A 69 11.37 15.53 9.22
CA HIS A 69 10.16 14.76 9.50
C HIS A 69 10.40 13.24 9.46
N ASP A 70 9.66 12.52 10.31
CA ASP A 70 9.59 11.07 10.25
C ASP A 70 8.62 10.62 9.16
N LEU A 71 9.05 9.64 8.36
CA LEU A 71 8.24 9.01 7.34
C LEU A 71 7.46 7.83 7.92
N GLY A 72 6.21 7.68 7.50
CA GLY A 72 5.36 6.56 7.82
C GLY A 72 4.49 6.15 6.64
N TYR A 73 3.76 5.04 6.81
CA TYR A 73 2.84 4.52 5.80
C TYR A 73 1.41 4.51 6.34
N LEU A 74 0.47 4.84 5.47
CA LEU A 74 -0.95 4.62 5.66
C LEU A 74 -1.41 3.63 4.59
N VAL A 75 -2.20 2.65 5.00
CA VAL A 75 -2.79 1.66 4.10
C VAL A 75 -4.29 1.95 4.03
N PHE A 76 -4.78 2.16 2.82
CA PHE A 76 -6.20 2.35 2.52
C PHE A 76 -6.69 1.18 1.67
N GLY A 77 -7.93 0.76 1.89
CA GLY A 77 -8.53 -0.33 1.13
C GLY A 77 -9.46 -1.17 2.00
N THR A 78 -9.89 -2.27 1.42
CA THR A 78 -10.60 -3.33 2.15
C THR A 78 -9.61 -4.13 2.96
N ASP A 79 -10.03 -4.55 4.15
CA ASP A 79 -9.25 -5.49 4.96
C ASP A 79 -8.98 -6.79 4.19
N ILE A 80 -7.77 -7.32 4.35
CA ILE A 80 -7.22 -8.44 3.56
C ILE A 80 -7.62 -9.81 4.13
N SER A 81 -8.87 -9.94 4.56
CA SER A 81 -9.43 -11.17 5.12
C SER A 81 -10.49 -11.77 4.19
N PHE A 82 -10.59 -13.11 4.18
CA PHE A 82 -11.65 -13.80 3.43
C PHE A 82 -13.05 -13.49 4.00
N LEU A 83 -13.11 -13.01 5.24
CA LEU A 83 -14.35 -12.51 5.86
C LEU A 83 -14.70 -11.09 5.37
N SER A 84 -13.73 -10.36 4.85
CA SER A 84 -13.86 -8.94 4.49
C SER A 84 -14.10 -8.75 3.00
N LEU A 85 -13.58 -9.63 2.13
CA LEU A 85 -13.79 -9.56 0.69
C LEU A 85 -13.87 -10.95 0.03
N VAL A 86 -15.03 -11.23 -0.58
CA VAL A 86 -15.29 -12.38 -1.43
C VAL A 86 -15.77 -11.89 -2.78
N ILE A 87 -15.06 -12.24 -3.86
CA ILE A 87 -15.39 -11.82 -5.22
C ILE A 87 -16.00 -13.01 -5.97
N PRO A 88 -17.24 -12.92 -6.46
CA PRO A 88 -17.88 -14.01 -7.20
C PRO A 88 -17.20 -14.30 -8.54
N PRO A 89 -17.29 -15.54 -9.08
CA PRO A 89 -16.86 -15.85 -10.43
C PRO A 89 -17.80 -15.24 -11.47
N ARG A 90 -17.34 -15.18 -12.74
CA ARG A 90 -18.14 -14.78 -13.91
C ARG A 90 -18.71 -13.36 -13.86
N VAL A 91 -18.07 -12.46 -13.12
CA VAL A 91 -18.48 -11.06 -13.05
C VAL A 91 -17.49 -10.19 -13.83
N ASP A 92 -18.00 -9.46 -14.82
CA ASP A 92 -17.18 -8.54 -15.61
C ASP A 92 -16.69 -7.34 -14.78
N ARG A 93 -17.56 -6.83 -13.91
CA ARG A 93 -17.27 -5.64 -13.11
C ARG A 93 -17.79 -5.77 -11.69
N PHE A 94 -16.93 -6.20 -10.78
CA PHE A 94 -17.21 -6.24 -9.35
C PHE A 94 -16.57 -5.04 -8.65
N VAL A 95 -17.39 -4.14 -8.10
CA VAL A 95 -16.93 -2.88 -7.50
C VAL A 95 -16.87 -3.02 -5.99
N VAL A 96 -15.74 -2.61 -5.41
CA VAL A 96 -15.52 -2.57 -3.97
C VAL A 96 -15.10 -1.17 -3.56
N ASP A 97 -15.89 -0.55 -2.69
CA ASP A 97 -15.60 0.76 -2.12
C ASP A 97 -15.19 0.62 -0.65
N SER A 98 -14.17 1.35 -0.26
CA SER A 98 -13.67 1.43 1.12
C SER A 98 -13.43 2.88 1.51
N TYR A 99 -13.64 3.18 2.77
CA TYR A 99 -13.64 4.55 3.28
C TYR A 99 -12.79 4.66 4.54
N CYS A 100 -11.94 5.68 4.58
CA CYS A 100 -11.35 6.19 5.82
C CYS A 100 -12.17 7.41 6.25
N PRO A 101 -13.06 7.25 7.25
CA PRO A 101 -13.96 8.33 7.65
C PRO A 101 -13.19 9.44 8.40
N SER A 102 -13.80 10.62 8.47
CA SER A 102 -13.22 11.80 9.14
C SER A 102 -12.92 11.54 10.62
N THR A 103 -13.67 10.64 11.26
CA THR A 103 -13.40 10.21 12.65
C THR A 103 -12.06 9.49 12.83
N ALA A 104 -11.53 8.87 11.77
CA ALA A 104 -10.21 8.23 11.80
C ALA A 104 -9.10 9.28 11.65
N THR A 105 -9.24 10.22 10.72
CA THR A 105 -8.24 11.27 10.46
C THR A 105 -8.22 12.37 11.53
N ARG A 106 -9.30 12.54 12.31
CA ARG A 106 -9.34 13.44 13.49
C ARG A 106 -8.22 13.20 14.51
N ARG A 107 -7.60 12.02 14.46
CA ARG A 107 -6.48 11.63 15.33
C ARG A 107 -5.12 12.13 14.83
N PHE A 108 -5.07 12.68 13.62
CA PHE A 108 -3.84 13.26 13.07
C PHE A 108 -3.45 14.52 13.84
N PRO A 109 -2.19 14.95 13.77
CA PRO A 109 -1.75 16.22 14.34
C PRO A 109 -2.60 17.39 13.83
N GLU A 110 -2.76 18.43 14.64
CA GLU A 110 -3.52 19.63 14.24
C GLU A 110 -2.95 20.29 12.97
N THR A 111 -1.64 20.22 12.78
CA THR A 111 -0.94 20.68 11.57
C THR A 111 -1.14 19.75 10.36
N GLY A 112 -1.75 18.59 10.56
CA GLY A 112 -1.98 17.55 9.55
C GLY A 112 -0.74 16.71 9.25
N ILE A 113 -0.83 15.96 8.15
CA ILE A 113 0.26 15.17 7.58
C ILE A 113 0.43 15.50 6.10
N THR A 114 1.63 15.23 5.58
CA THR A 114 1.94 15.42 4.16
C THR A 114 2.12 14.07 3.48
N VAL A 115 1.28 13.79 2.48
CA VAL A 115 1.42 12.61 1.62
C VAL A 115 2.43 12.93 0.53
N LEU A 116 3.54 12.19 0.51
CA LEU A 116 4.64 12.37 -0.45
C LEU A 116 4.57 11.37 -1.61
N SER A 117 3.91 10.23 -1.41
CA SER A 117 3.80 9.19 -2.43
C SER A 117 2.57 8.31 -2.17
N ALA A 118 2.02 7.71 -3.21
CA ALA A 118 0.93 6.73 -3.12
C ALA A 118 1.16 5.56 -4.10
N LEU A 119 1.04 4.33 -3.61
CA LEU A 119 1.23 3.12 -4.39
C LEU A 119 -0.11 2.35 -4.49
N PRO A 120 -0.68 2.19 -5.70
CA PRO A 120 -1.80 1.29 -5.93
C PRO A 120 -1.38 -0.19 -5.85
N HIS A 121 -2.22 -1.05 -5.27
CA HIS A 121 -1.96 -2.48 -5.21
C HIS A 121 -3.26 -3.32 -5.22
N THR A 122 -3.35 -4.26 -6.16
CA THR A 122 -4.28 -5.41 -6.16
C THR A 122 -3.61 -6.60 -6.83
N HIS A 123 -4.16 -7.80 -6.69
CA HIS A 123 -3.72 -9.00 -7.42
C HIS A 123 -4.31 -9.06 -8.84
N LEU A 124 -4.11 -10.20 -9.53
CA LEU A 124 -4.40 -10.42 -10.96
C LEU A 124 -5.83 -10.11 -11.44
N GLN A 125 -6.82 -10.01 -10.55
CA GLN A 125 -8.20 -9.70 -10.95
C GLN A 125 -8.52 -8.21 -10.87
N GLY A 126 -7.61 -7.37 -10.36
CA GLY A 126 -7.78 -5.93 -10.36
C GLY A 126 -7.77 -5.36 -11.78
N HIS A 127 -8.81 -4.60 -12.11
CA HIS A 127 -9.02 -3.99 -13.41
C HIS A 127 -8.77 -2.47 -13.39
N SER A 128 -9.32 -1.78 -12.39
CA SER A 128 -9.16 -0.34 -12.23
C SER A 128 -9.27 0.06 -10.77
N MET A 129 -8.63 1.14 -10.39
CA MET A 129 -8.68 1.62 -9.01
C MET A 129 -8.41 3.11 -8.87
N TRP A 130 -8.96 3.71 -7.83
CA TRP A 130 -8.61 5.07 -7.44
C TRP A 130 -8.69 5.24 -5.93
N THR A 131 -7.94 6.21 -5.42
CA THR A 131 -8.12 6.76 -4.07
C THR A 131 -8.19 8.27 -4.15
N LYS A 132 -9.19 8.86 -3.49
CA LYS A 132 -9.41 10.31 -3.42
C LYS A 132 -9.31 10.79 -1.99
N LEU A 133 -8.68 11.94 -1.82
CA LEU A 133 -8.83 12.78 -0.64
C LEU A 133 -10.14 13.58 -0.78
N ILE A 134 -10.96 13.56 0.26
CA ILE A 134 -12.22 14.29 0.37
C ILE A 134 -12.11 15.27 1.53
N ARG A 135 -12.48 16.53 1.29
CA ARG A 135 -12.52 17.59 2.31
C ARG A 135 -13.86 18.30 2.21
N ASN A 136 -14.58 18.41 3.31
CA ASN A 136 -15.90 19.04 3.36
C ASN A 136 -16.84 18.49 2.26
N ASN A 137 -16.94 17.16 2.15
CA ASN A 137 -17.75 16.43 1.15
C ASN A 137 -17.37 16.70 -0.32
N THR A 138 -16.21 17.29 -0.59
CA THR A 138 -15.72 17.56 -1.96
C THR A 138 -14.44 16.79 -2.21
N ALA A 139 -14.34 16.11 -3.36
CA ALA A 139 -13.10 15.46 -3.78
C ALA A 139 -12.06 16.53 -4.13
N VAL A 140 -10.94 16.53 -3.40
CA VAL A 140 -9.87 17.54 -3.55
C VAL A 140 -8.80 17.07 -4.52
N GLN A 141 -8.38 15.82 -4.39
CA GLN A 141 -7.22 15.29 -5.11
C GLN A 141 -7.30 13.76 -5.20
N TYR A 142 -6.87 13.20 -6.33
CA TYR A 142 -6.58 11.78 -6.42
C TYR A 142 -5.16 11.50 -5.91
N LEU A 143 -5.03 10.53 -5.01
CA LEU A 143 -3.73 9.94 -4.68
C LEU A 143 -3.29 8.98 -5.80
N PHE A 144 -4.25 8.28 -6.41
CA PHE A 144 -4.04 7.60 -7.68
C PHE A 144 -5.37 7.43 -8.40
N ASN A 145 -5.31 7.33 -9.73
CA ASN A 145 -6.44 7.02 -10.59
C ASN A 145 -5.93 6.14 -11.75
N ALA A 146 -6.02 4.83 -11.59
CA ALA A 146 -5.60 3.85 -12.58
C ALA A 146 -6.84 3.25 -13.24
N GLU A 147 -7.23 3.79 -14.39
CA GLU A 147 -8.40 3.32 -15.15
C GLU A 147 -8.14 1.98 -15.85
N ALA A 148 -6.88 1.72 -16.21
CA ALA A 148 -6.38 0.46 -16.76
C ALA A 148 -5.21 -0.03 -15.89
N TYR A 149 -5.53 -0.59 -14.72
CA TYR A 149 -4.52 -1.12 -13.82
C TYR A 149 -3.99 -2.46 -14.35
N ASP A 150 -2.68 -2.65 -14.29
CA ASP A 150 -2.01 -3.91 -14.58
C ASP A 150 -1.16 -4.32 -13.38
N PHE A 151 -1.38 -5.54 -12.88
CA PHE A 151 -0.61 -6.12 -11.79
C PHE A 151 0.90 -6.09 -12.05
N ASN A 152 1.34 -6.15 -13.30
CA ASN A 152 2.75 -6.16 -13.66
C ASN A 152 3.39 -4.77 -13.65
N TYR A 153 2.61 -3.70 -13.46
CA TYR A 153 3.07 -2.31 -13.46
C TYR A 153 2.57 -1.56 -12.23
N GLN A 154 3.20 -1.83 -11.09
CA GLN A 154 2.84 -1.23 -9.81
C GLN A 154 3.84 -0.15 -9.42
N PHE A 155 3.71 1.04 -10.01
CA PHE A 155 4.56 2.20 -9.68
C PHE A 155 3.85 3.15 -8.73
N ALA A 156 4.64 3.87 -7.92
CA ALA A 156 4.11 4.85 -7.00
C ALA A 156 3.97 6.22 -7.66
N ASN A 157 2.85 6.89 -7.45
CA ASN A 157 2.71 8.31 -7.75
C ASN A 157 3.51 9.10 -6.72
N ARG A 158 4.43 9.94 -7.17
CA ARG A 158 5.20 10.85 -6.30
C ARG A 158 4.59 12.23 -6.30
N PHE A 159 4.59 12.89 -5.15
CA PHE A 159 4.08 14.25 -4.96
C PHE A 159 5.20 15.15 -4.43
N PRO A 160 6.04 15.74 -5.30
CA PRO A 160 7.16 16.58 -4.87
C PRO A 160 6.73 17.78 -4.01
N LYS A 161 5.52 18.32 -4.26
CA LYS A 161 4.94 19.41 -3.46
C LYS A 161 4.20 18.94 -2.21
N GLY A 162 4.07 17.62 -2.03
CA GLY A 162 3.23 17.01 -1.01
C GLY A 162 1.73 17.24 -1.25
N ILE A 163 0.91 16.36 -0.68
CA ILE A 163 -0.54 16.57 -0.57
C ILE A 163 -0.85 16.69 0.92
N GLN A 164 -1.40 17.83 1.32
CA GLN A 164 -1.72 18.09 2.71
C GLN A 164 -3.06 17.46 3.11
N VAL A 165 -3.03 16.73 4.21
CA VAL A 165 -4.19 16.05 4.80
C VAL A 165 -4.36 16.56 6.22
N TYR A 166 -5.55 17.04 6.54
CA TYR A 166 -5.87 17.63 7.84
C TYR A 166 -6.81 16.74 8.66
N PRO A 167 -6.85 16.93 9.99
CA PRO A 167 -7.87 16.30 10.82
C PRO A 167 -9.28 16.60 10.31
N GLY A 168 -10.08 15.55 10.13
CA GLY A 168 -11.44 15.65 9.60
C GLY A 168 -11.56 15.45 8.08
N ASP A 169 -10.45 15.34 7.35
CA ASP A 169 -10.48 14.88 5.96
C ASP A 169 -10.88 13.40 5.86
N GLU A 170 -11.30 12.98 4.68
CA GLU A 170 -11.73 11.61 4.39
C GLU A 170 -10.96 11.03 3.22
N PHE A 171 -10.87 9.70 3.17
CA PHE A 171 -10.40 9.01 1.98
C PHE A 171 -11.47 8.05 1.48
N ALA A 172 -11.69 8.06 0.17
CA ALA A 172 -12.47 7.05 -0.51
C ALA A 172 -11.58 6.31 -1.48
N THR A 173 -11.65 4.98 -1.46
CA THR A 173 -10.91 4.09 -2.35
C THR A 173 -11.88 3.17 -3.05
N ARG A 174 -11.81 3.09 -4.37
CA ARG A 174 -12.54 2.12 -5.18
C ARG A 174 -11.57 1.19 -5.86
N CYS A 175 -11.84 -0.10 -5.75
CA CYS A 175 -11.22 -1.15 -6.55
C CYS A 175 -12.30 -1.80 -7.40
N VAL A 176 -11.97 -2.06 -8.66
CA VAL A 176 -12.83 -2.82 -9.57
C VAL A 176 -12.10 -4.08 -9.95
N TYR A 177 -12.79 -5.20 -9.84
CA TYR A 177 -12.28 -6.51 -10.19
C TYR A 177 -13.04 -7.08 -11.39
N ASN A 178 -12.32 -7.79 -12.25
CA ASN A 178 -12.88 -8.58 -13.35
C ASN A 178 -12.57 -10.05 -13.10
N THR A 179 -13.62 -10.87 -13.01
CA THR A 179 -13.55 -12.31 -12.78
C THR A 179 -14.32 -13.10 -13.85
N ILE A 180 -14.54 -12.51 -15.04
CA ILE A 180 -15.32 -13.14 -16.12
C ILE A 180 -14.75 -14.51 -16.51
N ASN A 181 -13.42 -14.65 -16.41
CA ASN A 181 -12.67 -15.84 -16.74
C ASN A 181 -12.49 -16.82 -15.56
N LYS A 182 -13.00 -16.50 -14.37
CA LYS A 182 -12.92 -17.38 -13.19
C LYS A 182 -14.15 -18.29 -13.11
N GLY A 183 -13.92 -19.58 -12.82
CA GLY A 183 -14.98 -20.56 -12.56
C GLY A 183 -15.38 -20.66 -11.08
N GLU A 184 -14.55 -20.15 -10.17
CA GLU A 184 -14.75 -20.23 -8.72
C GLU A 184 -14.62 -18.85 -8.07
N ILE A 185 -15.11 -18.73 -6.83
CA ILE A 185 -14.96 -17.53 -6.02
C ILE A 185 -13.48 -17.16 -5.86
N THR A 186 -13.18 -15.87 -5.93
CA THR A 186 -11.86 -15.34 -5.63
C THR A 186 -11.87 -14.80 -4.20
N LEU A 187 -11.06 -15.39 -3.33
CA LEU A 187 -10.90 -14.99 -1.94
C LEU A 187 -9.65 -14.12 -1.78
N VAL A 188 -9.72 -13.14 -0.89
CA VAL A 188 -8.52 -12.45 -0.40
C VAL A 188 -8.05 -13.15 0.86
N LEU A 189 -6.82 -13.66 0.82
CA LEU A 189 -6.22 -14.36 1.95
C LEU A 189 -5.00 -13.57 2.43
N THR A 190 -4.96 -13.27 3.73
CA THR A 190 -3.72 -12.85 4.37
C THR A 190 -2.83 -14.08 4.57
N SER A 191 -1.55 -13.97 4.20
CA SER A 191 -0.55 -14.95 4.57
C SER A 191 -0.29 -14.86 6.08
N TYR A 192 -0.82 -15.81 6.86
CA TYR A 192 -0.50 -15.91 8.28
C TYR A 192 0.90 -16.54 8.45
N TRP A 193 1.78 -15.82 9.15
CA TRP A 193 3.09 -16.35 9.54
C TRP A 193 2.94 -17.05 10.88
N TYR A 194 3.11 -18.36 10.89
CA TYR A 194 3.54 -19.06 12.10
C TYR A 194 5.05 -18.97 12.13
N LEU A 195 5.59 -17.98 12.86
CA LEU A 195 6.98 -18.04 13.29
C LEU A 195 7.11 -19.28 14.19
N ARG A 196 7.87 -20.28 13.75
CA ARG A 196 8.36 -21.33 14.66
C ARG A 196 9.56 -20.81 15.42
#